data_AF-A0A060CAF2-F1
#
_entry.id   AF-A0A060CAF2-F1
#
_cell.length_a   1.000
_cell.length_b   1.000
_cell.length_c   1.000
_cell.angle_alpha   90.00
_cell.angle_beta   90.00
_cell.angle_gamma   90.00
#
_symmetry.space_group_name_H-M   'P 1'
#
loop_
_entity.id
_entity.type
_entity.pdbx_description
1 polymer ?
#
loop_
_entity_poly.entity_id
_entity_poly.type
_entity_poly.pdbx_seq_one_letter_code
_entity_poly.pdbx_strand_id
1 'polypeptide(L)'
;MVIRHKDFYYYMNSTGSNLQIRKTANMAALDKAVPVVVWTPEAGRPWSKDLWAPELHRWGSKWYIYFAADDGKNENHRIYVVENPSDDPTQGTWTLKGRVGDSTNKWAIDATVFEHRGQHYMLWSGWQGDHDGEQDIFIAHMSNPWTIDSP
;
A
#
# COMPACT_ATOMS: atom_id res chain seq x y z
N MET A 1 1.18 -2.53 9.35
CA MET A 1 2.59 -2.96 9.10
C MET A 1 3.57 -2.16 9.97
N VAL A 2 4.74 -2.72 10.31
CA VAL A 2 5.86 -1.98 10.93
C VAL A 2 7.12 -2.12 10.09
N ILE A 3 7.83 -1.01 9.86
CA ILE A 3 9.12 -0.95 9.15
C ILE A 3 10.12 -0.16 10.00
N ARG A 4 11.36 -0.65 10.06
CA ARG A 4 12.49 0.10 10.62
C ARG A 4 13.27 0.78 9.49
N HIS A 5 13.52 2.08 9.63
CA HIS A 5 14.40 2.82 8.73
C HIS A 5 15.26 3.80 9.52
N LYS A 6 16.58 3.71 9.35
CA LYS A 6 17.57 4.41 10.18
C LYS A 6 17.31 4.12 11.67
N ASP A 7 17.18 5.15 12.49
CA ASP A 7 16.97 5.06 13.94
C ASP A 7 15.50 5.04 14.37
N PHE A 8 14.56 4.96 13.41
CA PHE A 8 13.13 5.02 13.68
C PHE A 8 12.39 3.77 13.22
N TYR A 9 11.31 3.48 13.95
CA TYR A 9 10.26 2.55 13.60
C TYR A 9 9.04 3.34 13.13
N TYR A 10 8.45 2.88 12.04
CA TYR A 10 7.26 3.44 11.43
C TYR A 10 6.18 2.36 11.43
N TYR A 11 5.08 2.61 12.11
CA TYR A 11 3.88 1.78 12.05
C TYR A 11 2.84 2.45 11.16
N MET A 12 2.27 1.68 10.25
CA MET A 12 1.25 2.11 9.32
C MET A 12 -0.03 1.31 9.54
N ASN A 13 -1.15 2.02 9.57
CA ASN A 13 -2.48 1.43 9.52
C ASN A 13 -3.47 2.32 8.76
N SER A 14 -4.62 1.75 8.43
CA SER A 14 -5.80 2.47 7.96
C SER A 14 -6.78 2.68 9.11
N THR A 15 -7.60 3.72 9.03
CA THR A 15 -8.81 3.89 9.87
C THR A 15 -10.09 3.53 9.14
N GLY A 16 -9.98 2.91 7.95
CA GLY A 16 -11.07 2.69 6.99
C GLY A 16 -11.37 3.91 6.11
N SER A 17 -10.93 5.11 6.51
CA SER A 17 -11.18 6.37 5.80
C SER A 17 -9.92 7.17 5.45
N ASN A 18 -8.81 6.89 6.13
CA ASN A 18 -7.51 7.50 5.85
C ASN A 18 -6.37 6.57 6.27
N LEU A 19 -5.17 6.89 5.79
CA LEU A 19 -3.94 6.19 6.10
C LEU A 19 -3.14 6.98 7.13
N GLN A 20 -2.63 6.29 8.16
CA GLN A 20 -1.91 6.92 9.27
C GLN A 20 -0.57 6.25 9.53
N ILE A 21 0.44 7.06 9.85
CA ILE A 21 1.76 6.61 10.29
C ILE A 21 2.01 7.06 11.73
N ARG A 22 2.49 6.15 12.57
CA ARG A 22 3.13 6.47 13.84
C ARG A 22 4.64 6.28 13.70
N LYS A 23 5.43 7.21 14.24
CA LYS A 23 6.89 7.18 14.23
C LYS A 23 7.43 7.17 15.66
N THR A 24 8.37 6.29 15.95
CA THR A 24 9.04 6.23 17.25
C THR A 24 10.48 5.72 17.11
N ALA A 25 11.41 6.20 17.94
CA ALA A 25 12.75 5.63 18.03
C ALA A 25 12.78 4.35 18.90
N ASN A 26 11.72 4.11 19.69
CA ASN A 26 11.60 2.96 20.57
C ASN A 26 10.30 2.20 20.27
N MET A 27 10.44 0.97 19.79
CA MET A 27 9.30 0.09 19.49
C MET A 27 8.37 -0.11 20.70
N ALA A 28 8.92 -0.18 21.92
CA ALA A 28 8.13 -0.35 23.14
C ALA A 28 7.28 0.89 23.50
N ALA A 29 7.47 2.02 22.81
CA ALA A 29 6.68 3.24 22.97
C ALA A 29 5.74 3.51 21.79
N LEU A 30 5.51 2.52 20.91
CA LEU A 30 4.70 2.68 19.71
C LEU A 30 3.23 3.05 20.01
N ASP A 31 2.71 2.53 21.12
CA ASP A 31 1.36 2.83 21.64
C ASP A 31 1.19 4.32 21.98
N LYS A 32 2.27 4.97 22.45
CA LYS A 32 2.34 6.39 22.82
C LYS A 32 2.67 7.32 21.67
N ALA A 33 3.17 6.80 20.55
CA ALA A 33 3.50 7.61 19.38
C ALA A 33 2.24 8.22 18.77
N VAL A 34 2.25 9.54 18.55
CA VAL A 34 1.11 10.27 17.98
C VAL A 34 0.94 9.88 16.51
N PRO A 35 -0.25 9.44 16.08
CA PRO A 35 -0.51 9.13 14.68
C PRO A 35 -0.56 10.41 13.85
N VAL A 36 0.04 10.36 12.66
CA VAL A 36 -0.04 11.38 11.62
C VAL A 36 -0.90 10.84 10.50
N VAL A 37 -1.97 11.54 10.14
CA VAL A 37 -2.73 11.26 8.92
C VAL A 37 -1.87 11.66 7.73
N VAL A 38 -1.51 10.70 6.89
CA VAL A 38 -0.60 10.91 5.78
C VAL A 38 -1.30 10.98 4.43
N TRP A 39 -2.47 10.34 4.31
CA TRP A 39 -3.26 10.41 3.09
C TRP A 39 -4.75 10.14 3.37
N THR A 40 -5.60 10.95 2.76
CA THR A 40 -7.06 10.80 2.76
C THR A 40 -7.52 10.89 1.31
N PRO A 41 -8.26 9.90 0.79
CA PRO A 41 -8.78 9.94 -0.57
C PRO A 41 -9.87 11.01 -0.71
N GLU A 42 -9.99 11.56 -1.92
CA GLU A 42 -11.18 12.30 -2.31
C GLU A 42 -12.41 11.37 -2.31
N ALA A 43 -13.55 11.87 -1.84
CA ALA A 43 -14.79 11.10 -1.82
C ALA A 43 -15.30 10.78 -3.25
N GLY A 44 -15.95 9.63 -3.40
CA GLY A 44 -16.59 9.22 -4.66
C GLY A 44 -15.61 8.72 -5.73
N ARG A 45 -14.38 8.42 -5.35
CA ARG A 45 -13.37 7.79 -6.22
C ARG A 45 -13.41 6.25 -6.09
N PRO A 46 -12.91 5.51 -7.08
CA PRO A 46 -12.72 4.05 -7.01
C PRO A 46 -11.79 3.56 -5.88
N TRP A 47 -11.07 4.47 -5.23
CA TRP A 47 -10.11 4.19 -4.15
C TRP A 47 -10.47 4.95 -2.86
N SER A 48 -11.75 5.28 -2.67
CA SER A 48 -12.20 6.19 -1.60
C SER A 48 -12.89 5.52 -0.42
N LYS A 49 -13.14 4.21 -0.52
CA LYS A 49 -13.81 3.39 0.49
C LYS A 49 -12.98 2.16 0.79
N ASP A 50 -13.25 1.61 1.97
CA ASP A 50 -12.68 0.35 2.44
C ASP A 50 -11.16 0.27 2.26
N LEU A 51 -10.45 1.28 2.80
CA LEU A 51 -8.99 1.33 2.73
C LEU A 51 -8.40 0.21 3.60
N TRP A 52 -7.89 -0.85 2.97
CA TRP A 52 -7.43 -2.06 3.66
C TRP A 52 -5.93 -2.27 3.57
N ALA A 53 -5.42 -2.93 4.61
CA ALA A 53 -4.07 -3.48 4.73
C ALA A 53 -2.93 -2.61 4.13
N PRO A 54 -2.78 -1.34 4.54
CA PRO A 54 -1.72 -0.51 3.99
C PRO A 54 -0.33 -1.00 4.45
N GLU A 55 0.59 -1.06 3.49
CA GLU A 55 1.98 -1.42 3.68
C GLU A 55 2.92 -0.28 3.26
N LEU A 56 3.84 0.11 4.15
CA LEU A 56 4.81 1.17 3.91
C LEU A 56 6.14 0.55 3.46
N HIS A 57 6.60 0.97 2.28
CA HIS A 57 7.81 0.48 1.64
C HIS A 57 8.71 1.63 1.19
N ARG A 58 10.01 1.36 1.11
CA ARG A 58 10.99 2.32 0.57
C ARG A 58 11.66 1.72 -0.65
N TRP A 59 11.62 2.44 -1.76
CA TRP A 59 12.32 2.09 -3.00
C TRP A 59 13.18 3.29 -3.41
N GLY A 60 14.50 3.11 -3.35
CA GLY A 60 15.45 4.19 -3.53
C GLY A 60 15.31 5.27 -2.45
N SER A 61 15.14 6.52 -2.85
CA SER A 61 14.99 7.66 -1.94
C SER A 61 13.54 8.01 -1.58
N LYS A 62 12.56 7.27 -2.12
CA LYS A 62 11.13 7.58 -1.97
C LYS A 62 10.38 6.52 -1.20
N TRP A 63 9.29 6.94 -0.57
CA TRP A 63 8.36 6.09 0.14
C TRP A 63 7.12 5.79 -0.70
N TYR A 64 6.61 4.58 -0.54
CA TYR A 64 5.42 4.08 -1.21
C TYR A 64 4.50 3.43 -0.18
N ILE A 65 3.21 3.73 -0.23
CA ILE A 65 2.19 2.99 0.52
C ILE A 65 1.33 2.24 -0.48
N TYR A 66 1.35 0.92 -0.39
CA TYR A 66 0.44 0.05 -1.13
C TYR A 66 -0.74 -0.28 -0.23
N PHE A 67 -1.96 -0.20 -0.76
CA PHE A 67 -3.18 -0.47 0.00
C PHE A 67 -4.26 -0.95 -0.96
N ALA A 68 -5.23 -1.69 -0.45
CA ALA A 68 -6.44 -2.00 -1.19
C ALA A 68 -7.53 -0.97 -0.89
N ALA A 69 -8.36 -0.65 -1.87
CA ALA A 69 -9.51 0.22 -1.68
C ALA A 69 -10.55 -0.03 -2.78
N ASP A 70 -11.77 0.43 -2.56
CA ASP A 70 -12.88 0.38 -3.51
C ASP A 70 -13.75 1.66 -3.51
N ASP A 71 -14.93 1.57 -4.12
CA ASP A 71 -15.97 2.60 -4.14
C ASP A 71 -17.16 2.31 -3.20
N GLY A 72 -17.00 1.36 -2.26
CA GLY A 72 -18.02 0.86 -1.34
C GLY A 72 -18.66 -0.45 -1.79
N LYS A 73 -18.04 -1.13 -2.75
CA LYS A 73 -18.46 -2.42 -3.29
C LYS A 73 -17.27 -3.36 -3.33
N ASN A 74 -17.35 -4.44 -2.56
CA ASN A 74 -16.23 -5.36 -2.36
C ASN A 74 -15.61 -5.84 -3.69
N GLU A 75 -16.43 -6.20 -4.68
CA GLU A 75 -15.99 -6.68 -6.00
C GLU A 75 -15.07 -5.70 -6.76
N ASN A 76 -15.10 -4.42 -6.39
CA ASN A 76 -14.30 -3.35 -6.98
C ASN A 76 -12.96 -3.14 -6.28
N HIS A 77 -12.61 -3.89 -5.23
CA HIS A 77 -11.32 -3.75 -4.56
C HIS A 77 -10.16 -3.95 -5.52
N ARG A 78 -9.27 -2.96 -5.56
CA ARG A 78 -8.01 -3.00 -6.30
C ARG A 78 -6.89 -2.49 -5.42
N ILE A 79 -5.66 -2.80 -5.82
CA ILE A 79 -4.45 -2.28 -5.17
C ILE A 79 -4.15 -0.90 -5.75
N TYR A 80 -3.86 0.04 -4.86
CA TYR A 80 -3.45 1.41 -5.17
C TYR A 80 -2.14 1.73 -4.48
N VAL A 81 -1.42 2.71 -5.03
CA VAL A 81 -0.17 3.19 -4.44
C VAL A 81 -0.06 4.70 -4.43
N VAL A 82 0.38 5.24 -3.29
CA VAL A 82 0.74 6.64 -3.11
C VAL A 82 2.26 6.75 -2.90
N GLU A 83 2.86 7.82 -3.41
CA GLU A 83 4.29 8.12 -3.31
C GLU A 83 4.54 9.35 -2.44
N ASN A 84 5.60 9.34 -1.63
CA ASN A 84 6.13 10.51 -0.94
C ASN A 84 7.66 10.61 -1.10
N PRO A 85 8.19 11.72 -1.65
CA PRO A 85 9.62 11.91 -1.83
C PRO A 85 10.34 12.46 -0.59
N SER A 86 9.63 12.84 0.47
CA SER A 86 10.23 13.26 1.75
C SER A 86 11.05 12.13 2.35
N ASP A 87 12.21 12.44 2.93
CA ASP A 87 12.99 11.45 3.67
C ASP A 87 12.23 10.90 4.89
N ASP A 88 11.41 11.73 5.53
CA ASP A 88 10.54 11.32 6.63
C ASP A 88 9.10 11.10 6.11
N PRO A 89 8.55 9.88 6.14
CA PRO A 89 7.25 9.58 5.54
C PRO A 89 6.07 10.18 6.30
N THR A 90 6.29 10.67 7.53
CA THR A 90 5.32 11.47 8.30
C THR A 90 5.31 12.95 7.91
N GLN A 91 6.15 13.36 6.97
CA GLN A 91 6.29 14.73 6.47
C GLN A 91 6.15 14.74 4.94
N GLY A 92 5.92 15.92 4.35
CA GLY A 92 5.77 16.07 2.90
C GLY A 92 4.40 15.64 2.39
N THR A 93 4.31 15.46 1.08
CA THR A 93 3.03 15.23 0.38
C THR A 93 2.99 13.85 -0.24
N TRP A 94 1.92 13.11 0.08
CA TRP A 94 1.61 11.83 -0.55
C TRP A 94 0.77 12.04 -1.80
N THR A 95 1.25 11.52 -2.94
CA THR A 95 0.58 11.65 -4.25
C THR A 95 0.17 10.28 -4.78
N LEU A 96 -1.10 10.13 -5.16
CA LEU A 96 -1.60 8.91 -5.79
C LEU A 96 -0.90 8.68 -7.14
N LYS A 97 -0.27 7.51 -7.29
CA LYS A 97 0.34 7.07 -8.55
C LYS A 97 -0.65 6.30 -9.42
N GLY A 98 -1.67 5.72 -8.80
CA GLY A 98 -2.76 5.02 -9.48
C GLY A 98 -2.94 3.60 -8.96
N ARG A 99 -3.66 2.81 -9.75
CA ARG A 99 -3.90 1.39 -9.52
C ARG A 99 -2.67 0.57 -9.93
N VAL A 100 -2.31 -0.43 -9.14
CA VAL A 100 -1.35 -1.47 -9.55
C VAL A 100 -2.13 -2.73 -9.91
N GLY A 101 -1.88 -3.27 -11.09
CA GLY A 101 -2.55 -4.46 -11.61
C GLY A 101 -2.34 -4.61 -13.11
N ASP A 102 -2.75 -5.74 -13.64
CA ASP A 102 -2.61 -6.08 -15.04
C ASP A 102 -3.86 -5.72 -15.86
N SER A 103 -3.92 -6.22 -17.10
CA SER A 103 -5.06 -6.04 -18.00
C SER A 103 -6.30 -6.85 -17.61
N THR A 104 -6.17 -7.86 -16.75
CA THR A 104 -7.30 -8.67 -16.28
C THR A 104 -8.21 -7.86 -15.36
N ASN A 105 -7.64 -6.86 -14.66
CA ASN A 105 -8.36 -5.97 -13.76
C ASN A 105 -9.22 -6.73 -12.74
N LYS A 106 -8.71 -7.84 -12.22
CA LYS A 106 -9.38 -8.66 -11.21
C LYS A 106 -9.33 -8.02 -9.82
N TRP A 107 -10.19 -8.52 -8.95
CA TRP A 107 -10.18 -8.18 -7.53
C TRP A 107 -8.82 -8.53 -6.92
N ALA A 108 -8.26 -7.61 -6.15
CA ALA A 108 -6.92 -7.75 -5.59
C ALA A 108 -6.76 -6.93 -4.30
N ILE A 109 -6.21 -7.54 -3.26
CA ILE A 109 -5.96 -6.95 -1.95
C ILE A 109 -4.60 -7.37 -1.37
N ASP A 110 -4.24 -6.82 -0.20
CA ASP A 110 -3.14 -7.27 0.64
C ASP A 110 -1.78 -7.32 -0.09
N ALA A 111 -1.49 -6.27 -0.86
CA ALA A 111 -0.25 -6.16 -1.59
C ALA A 111 0.96 -6.03 -0.65
N THR A 112 2.00 -6.79 -0.94
CA THR A 112 3.34 -6.59 -0.38
C THR A 112 4.38 -6.59 -1.49
N VAL A 113 5.49 -5.89 -1.28
CA VAL A 113 6.59 -5.83 -2.26
C VAL A 113 7.91 -6.22 -1.62
N PHE A 114 8.79 -6.82 -2.42
CA PHE A 114 10.13 -7.19 -1.97
C PHE A 114 11.14 -7.12 -3.11
N GLU A 115 12.42 -7.03 -2.74
CA GLU A 115 13.53 -7.12 -3.67
C GLU A 115 14.17 -8.52 -3.59
N HIS A 116 14.47 -9.09 -4.74
CA HIS A 116 15.26 -10.31 -4.85
C HIS A 116 16.26 -10.19 -6.00
N ARG A 117 17.56 -10.30 -5.69
CA ARG A 117 18.67 -10.23 -6.66
C ARG A 117 18.61 -8.96 -7.53
N GLY A 118 18.30 -7.81 -6.92
CA GLY A 118 18.21 -6.52 -7.61
C GLY A 118 16.99 -6.36 -8.52
N GLN A 119 16.03 -7.27 -8.45
CA GLN A 119 14.73 -7.18 -9.12
C GLN A 119 13.63 -6.98 -8.08
N HIS A 120 12.55 -6.29 -8.46
CA HIS A 120 11.44 -6.00 -7.57
C HIS A 120 10.20 -6.81 -7.95
N TYR A 121 9.48 -7.25 -6.93
CA TYR A 121 8.31 -8.10 -7.10
C TYR A 121 7.19 -7.63 -6.18
N MET A 122 5.96 -7.75 -6.65
CA MET A 122 4.74 -7.61 -5.85
C MET A 122 4.12 -8.97 -5.66
N LEU A 123 3.68 -9.27 -4.43
CA LEU A 123 2.71 -10.33 -4.17
C LEU A 123 1.40 -9.72 -3.72
N TRP A 124 0.29 -10.41 -3.98
CA TRP A 124 -1.03 -10.01 -3.53
C TRP A 124 -1.98 -11.20 -3.40
N SER A 125 -3.07 -11.01 -2.65
CA SER A 125 -4.22 -11.90 -2.64
C SER A 125 -5.22 -11.45 -3.72
N GLY A 126 -5.70 -12.36 -4.57
CA GLY A 126 -6.60 -11.98 -5.67
C GLY A 126 -7.58 -13.09 -6.07
N TRP A 127 -8.55 -12.73 -6.93
CA TRP A 127 -9.48 -13.68 -7.53
C TRP A 127 -9.07 -14.03 -8.96
N GLN A 128 -9.12 -15.32 -9.31
CA GLN A 128 -9.04 -15.77 -10.71
C GLN A 128 -10.34 -15.44 -11.47
N GLY A 129 -11.48 -15.65 -10.81
CA GLY A 129 -12.82 -15.40 -11.34
C GLY A 129 -13.26 -13.93 -11.21
N ASP A 130 -14.46 -13.65 -11.70
CA ASP A 130 -15.09 -12.31 -11.62
C ASP A 130 -16.07 -12.17 -10.43
N HIS A 131 -16.10 -13.18 -9.57
CA HIS A 131 -17.04 -13.27 -8.46
C HIS A 131 -16.32 -13.66 -7.18
N ASP A 132 -16.91 -13.25 -6.07
CA ASP A 132 -16.42 -13.56 -4.73
C ASP A 132 -16.30 -15.07 -4.55
N GLY A 133 -15.14 -15.50 -4.05
CA GLY A 133 -14.76 -16.90 -4.03
C GLY A 133 -13.33 -17.11 -3.56
N GLU A 134 -12.65 -18.06 -4.18
CA GLU A 134 -11.29 -18.45 -3.83
C GLU A 134 -10.30 -17.30 -4.02
N GLN A 135 -9.44 -17.10 -3.02
CA GLN A 135 -8.35 -16.15 -3.03
C GLN A 135 -7.03 -16.89 -3.19
N ASP A 136 -6.31 -16.56 -4.25
CA ASP A 136 -4.98 -17.09 -4.54
C ASP A 136 -3.90 -16.05 -4.26
N ILE A 137 -2.68 -16.52 -4.00
CA ILE A 137 -1.51 -15.66 -3.92
C ILE A 137 -0.86 -15.58 -5.29
N PHE A 138 -0.74 -14.36 -5.79
CA PHE A 138 -0.08 -14.05 -7.05
C PHE A 138 1.26 -13.39 -6.80
N ILE A 139 2.13 -13.43 -7.81
CA ILE A 139 3.41 -12.73 -7.81
C ILE A 139 3.68 -12.20 -9.21
N ALA A 140 4.16 -10.95 -9.31
CA ALA A 140 4.61 -10.37 -10.56
C ALA A 140 5.86 -9.52 -10.36
N HIS A 141 6.71 -9.48 -11.38
CA HIS A 141 7.82 -8.55 -11.47
C HIS A 141 7.30 -7.11 -11.62
N MET A 142 8.09 -6.15 -11.15
CA MET A 142 7.77 -4.73 -11.17
C MET A 142 8.81 -3.94 -11.97
N SER A 143 8.38 -3.28 -13.06
CA SER A 143 9.22 -2.35 -13.81
C SER A 143 9.52 -1.05 -13.03
N ASN A 144 8.61 -0.67 -12.13
CA ASN A 144 8.72 0.49 -11.25
C ASN A 144 7.76 0.30 -10.05
N PRO A 145 7.80 1.16 -9.01
CA PRO A 145 7.00 1.01 -7.78
C PRO A 145 5.47 1.01 -7.95
N TRP A 146 4.94 1.21 -9.14
CA TRP A 146 3.49 1.20 -9.38
C TRP A 146 3.11 0.50 -10.68
N THR A 147 3.99 -0.33 -11.25
CA THR A 147 3.72 -1.04 -12.51
C THR A 147 4.32 -2.43 -12.47
N ILE A 148 3.45 -3.45 -12.48
CA ILE A 148 3.83 -4.84 -12.74
C ILE A 148 4.03 -5.05 -14.25
N ASP A 149 4.98 -5.89 -14.63
CA ASP A 149 5.38 -6.12 -16.03
C ASP A 149 5.62 -7.60 -16.37
N SER A 150 5.26 -8.52 -15.48
CA SER A 150 5.18 -9.96 -15.79
C SER A 150 3.74 -10.46 -15.69
N PRO A 151 3.41 -11.58 -16.37
CA PRO A 151 2.18 -12.32 -16.17
C PRO A 151 2.03 -12.82 -14.74
#